data_AF-A0AAE0TWG2-F1
#
_entry.id   AF-A0AAE0TWG2-F1
#
_cell.length_a   1.000
_cell.length_b   1.000
_cell.length_c   1.000
_cell.angle_alpha   90.00
_cell.angle_beta   90.00
_cell.angle_gamma   90.00
#
_symmetry.space_group_name_H-M   'P 1'
#
loop_
_entity.id
_entity.type
_entity.pdbx_description
1 polymer ?
#
loop_
_entity_poly.entity_id
_entity_poly.type
_entity_poly.pdbx_seq_one_letter_code
_entity_poly.pdbx_strand_id
1 'polypeptide(L)'
;MPWPSLLPFARQTIAIEILRPFPLRTVRTGAGRFSVSRSYSYSGQNNSEMIKDLEQRPSSVKKTPKRPRLAASVLLVSPTNHVLLLKRVETSSSFASAHVFPGGNLSTFHEGTLLGTVDESTKEFQDGTAYRLAAVRETFEESGILLARPLAAHQSRSGSLNNQALLHLPDAAREEGRRETHGNKIKFTEWLESRGGAPDLENLIPFTRWVTPGFMAKRFSTQMYLYMLPLSANSSILGAPEHESVIQTPTHDGGIEHTTATFDRPDVWLAKAKAGNVLLYPPQFYLLHLLSQFLNDKSPAPAGASAADVTAHLERQRSALVTFLRQTPTTPPDRPSPLHVHPTAHIPWAEKVICPQPLVKARLGSRLLGLDDPGPELQASGKGGDYDRVLLVNWKNNEPRDIEVKWRDEVLLEAKSSL
;
A
#
# COMPACT_ATOMS: atom_id res chain seq x y z
N MET A 1 -52.34 -12.16 -15.71
CA MET A 1 -52.55 -10.71 -15.54
C MET A 1 -51.24 -10.01 -15.85
N PRO A 2 -51.19 -9.14 -16.86
CA PRO A 2 -49.99 -8.41 -17.26
C PRO A 2 -49.88 -7.05 -16.52
N TRP A 3 -48.66 -6.56 -16.44
CA TRP A 3 -48.30 -5.21 -16.03
C TRP A 3 -48.76 -4.18 -17.10
N PRO A 4 -49.16 -2.96 -16.71
CA PRO A 4 -49.41 -1.88 -17.67
C PRO A 4 -48.14 -1.10 -18.01
N SER A 5 -48.04 -0.71 -19.27
CA SER A 5 -47.03 0.15 -19.89
C SER A 5 -47.60 1.54 -20.22
N LEU A 6 -46.69 2.44 -20.65
CA LEU A 6 -46.84 3.76 -21.31
C LEU A 6 -46.53 4.97 -20.38
N LEU A 7 -45.31 5.56 -20.41
CA LEU A 7 -44.69 6.52 -21.38
C LEU A 7 -45.05 8.01 -21.04
N PRO A 8 -44.41 9.05 -21.61
CA PRO A 8 -43.02 9.54 -21.38
C PRO A 8 -42.96 11.09 -21.23
N PHE A 9 -42.06 11.75 -20.48
CA PHE A 9 -41.84 13.21 -20.74
C PHE A 9 -40.47 13.78 -20.33
N ALA A 10 -39.89 14.49 -21.31
CA ALA A 10 -39.00 15.64 -21.29
C ALA A 10 -37.60 15.60 -20.63
N ARG A 11 -36.60 15.67 -21.53
CA ARG A 11 -35.28 16.27 -21.31
C ARG A 11 -35.41 17.75 -20.93
N GLN A 12 -34.76 18.17 -19.84
CA GLN A 12 -34.39 19.57 -19.61
C GLN A 12 -32.87 19.69 -19.68
N THR A 13 -32.43 20.37 -20.73
CA THR A 13 -31.07 20.84 -20.95
C THR A 13 -30.87 22.08 -20.08
N ILE A 14 -30.01 22.01 -19.06
CA ILE A 14 -29.53 23.21 -18.35
C ILE A 14 -28.18 23.58 -18.98
N ALA A 15 -28.20 24.66 -19.76
CA ALA A 15 -27.01 25.35 -20.21
C ALA A 15 -26.40 26.10 -19.03
N ILE A 16 -25.15 25.81 -18.68
CA ILE A 16 -24.35 26.64 -17.78
C ILE A 16 -23.55 27.59 -18.65
N GLU A 17 -23.96 28.86 -18.60
CA GLU A 17 -23.44 29.96 -19.38
C GLU A 17 -22.07 30.41 -18.84
N ILE A 18 -21.15 30.62 -19.79
CA ILE A 18 -19.75 30.96 -19.59
C ILE A 18 -19.65 32.43 -19.18
N LEU A 19 -19.28 32.70 -17.91
CA LEU A 19 -18.98 34.05 -17.45
C LEU A 19 -17.59 34.50 -17.96
N ARG A 20 -17.60 35.55 -18.77
CA ARG A 20 -16.42 36.29 -19.24
C ARG A 20 -15.84 37.15 -18.11
N PRO A 21 -14.50 37.31 -18.02
CA PRO A 21 -13.88 38.16 -16.99
C PRO A 21 -13.97 39.65 -17.33
N PHE A 22 -14.33 40.48 -16.34
CA PHE A 22 -14.23 41.94 -16.37
C PHE A 22 -12.79 42.40 -16.05
N PRO A 23 -12.35 43.57 -16.56
CA PRO A 23 -10.95 43.99 -16.53
C PRO A 23 -10.50 44.57 -15.18
N LEU A 24 -9.23 44.32 -14.86
CA LEU A 24 -8.52 44.78 -13.66
C LEU A 24 -8.29 46.29 -13.68
N ARG A 25 -8.65 46.96 -12.58
CA ARG A 25 -8.30 48.36 -12.29
C ARG A 25 -7.04 48.37 -11.42
N THR A 26 -5.99 49.03 -11.90
CA THR A 26 -4.69 49.14 -11.23
C THR A 26 -4.76 50.16 -10.10
N VAL A 27 -4.39 49.78 -8.87
CA VAL A 27 -4.00 50.70 -7.80
C VAL A 27 -2.61 50.31 -7.34
N ARG A 28 -1.66 51.23 -7.48
CA ARG A 28 -0.27 51.10 -7.00
C ARG A 28 -0.20 51.42 -5.51
N THR A 29 0.33 50.49 -4.72
CA THR A 29 1.12 50.79 -3.51
C THR A 29 2.23 49.74 -3.40
N GLY A 30 3.48 50.20 -3.30
CA GLY A 30 4.66 49.36 -3.39
C GLY A 30 5.07 48.68 -2.09
N ALA A 31 5.65 47.49 -2.22
CA ALA A 31 6.78 46.95 -1.47
C ALA A 31 7.06 45.55 -2.02
N GLY A 32 8.29 45.30 -2.46
CA GLY A 32 8.65 44.17 -3.29
C GLY A 32 8.72 42.81 -2.59
N ARG A 33 8.35 41.77 -3.34
CA ARG A 33 9.00 40.45 -3.35
C ARG A 33 8.84 39.89 -4.76
N PHE A 34 9.96 39.71 -5.46
CA PHE A 34 9.99 39.11 -6.80
C PHE A 34 9.69 37.61 -6.68
N SER A 35 8.54 37.15 -7.19
CA SER A 35 8.34 35.77 -7.59
C SER A 35 8.47 35.70 -9.11
N VAL A 36 9.56 35.12 -9.61
CA VAL A 36 9.69 34.80 -11.03
C VAL A 36 8.90 33.53 -11.30
N SER A 37 7.64 33.67 -11.72
CA SER A 37 6.90 32.58 -12.35
C SER A 37 7.33 32.48 -13.82
N ARG A 38 8.20 31.52 -14.15
CA ARG A 38 8.47 31.16 -15.54
C ARG A 38 7.26 30.42 -16.11
N SER A 39 6.49 31.08 -16.95
CA SER A 39 5.56 30.42 -17.86
C SER A 39 6.34 29.86 -19.05
N TYR A 40 6.44 28.53 -19.14
CA TYR A 40 6.99 27.87 -20.32
C TYR A 40 5.86 27.50 -21.27
N SER A 41 5.79 28.14 -22.44
CA SER A 41 5.08 27.61 -23.61
C SER A 41 6.01 26.65 -24.33
N TYR A 42 5.67 25.35 -24.38
CA TYR A 42 6.53 24.31 -24.97
C TYR A 42 5.88 23.66 -26.18
N SER A 43 6.63 23.54 -27.28
CA SER A 43 6.22 22.88 -28.52
C SER A 43 6.20 21.34 -28.33
N GLY A 44 5.05 20.72 -28.61
CA GLY A 44 4.76 19.33 -28.23
C GLY A 44 5.40 18.23 -29.10
N GLN A 45 5.99 18.53 -30.26
CA GLN A 45 6.39 17.50 -31.22
C GLN A 45 7.78 16.88 -30.98
N ASN A 46 8.78 17.63 -30.48
CA ASN A 46 10.15 17.10 -30.25
C ASN A 46 10.33 16.34 -28.93
N ASN A 47 9.37 16.45 -28.00
CA ASN A 47 9.52 15.86 -26.66
C ASN A 47 9.25 14.35 -26.64
N SER A 48 8.46 13.82 -27.58
CA SER A 48 8.03 12.41 -27.59
C SER A 48 9.17 11.44 -27.92
N GLU A 49 10.02 11.77 -28.89
CA GLU A 49 11.11 10.89 -29.35
C GLU A 49 12.27 10.82 -28.33
N MET A 50 12.71 11.95 -27.76
CA MET A 50 13.74 11.95 -26.71
C MET A 50 13.29 11.32 -25.39
N ILE A 51 11.98 11.36 -25.07
CA ILE A 51 11.46 10.66 -23.89
C ILE A 51 11.53 9.15 -24.07
N LYS A 52 11.27 8.65 -25.28
CA LYS A 52 11.50 7.23 -25.59
C LYS A 52 12.96 6.82 -25.36
N ASP A 53 13.92 7.70 -25.64
CA ASP A 53 15.35 7.44 -25.41
C ASP A 53 15.73 7.38 -23.92
N LEU A 54 15.14 8.23 -23.09
CA LEU A 54 15.30 8.18 -21.62
C LEU A 54 14.49 7.04 -20.97
N GLU A 55 13.50 6.48 -21.66
CA GLU A 55 12.75 5.30 -21.23
C GLU A 55 13.39 3.98 -21.68
N GLN A 56 14.53 4.03 -22.41
CA GLN A 56 15.20 2.82 -22.89
C GLN A 56 15.74 1.97 -21.73
N ARG A 57 15.10 0.81 -21.52
CA ARG A 57 15.53 -0.17 -20.53
C ARG A 57 16.86 -0.81 -20.96
N PRO A 58 17.84 -0.98 -20.05
CA PRO A 58 19.07 -1.68 -20.38
C PRO A 58 18.78 -3.12 -20.82
N SER A 59 19.38 -3.55 -21.93
CA SER A 59 19.28 -4.94 -22.41
C SER A 59 19.99 -5.88 -21.43
N SER A 60 19.22 -6.72 -20.74
CA SER A 60 19.79 -7.74 -19.85
C SER A 60 19.89 -9.10 -20.57
N VAL A 61 20.98 -9.82 -20.31
CA VAL A 61 21.22 -11.18 -20.80
C VAL A 61 20.09 -12.10 -20.33
N LYS A 62 19.47 -12.82 -21.28
CA LYS A 62 18.30 -13.69 -21.10
C LYS A 62 18.60 -14.89 -20.18
N LYS A 63 18.59 -14.71 -18.87
CA LYS A 63 18.28 -15.80 -17.93
C LYS A 63 16.79 -15.77 -17.66
N THR A 64 16.09 -16.89 -17.88
CA THR A 64 14.68 -17.02 -17.52
C THR A 64 14.52 -16.71 -16.04
N PRO A 65 13.74 -15.69 -15.65
CA PRO A 65 13.56 -15.34 -14.25
C PRO A 65 13.00 -16.52 -13.45
N LYS A 66 13.49 -16.74 -12.23
CA LYS A 66 12.90 -17.74 -11.32
C LYS A 66 11.48 -17.32 -10.97
N ARG A 67 10.53 -18.25 -10.96
CA ARG A 67 9.14 -17.97 -10.56
C ARG A 67 9.08 -17.34 -9.16
N PRO A 68 8.35 -16.24 -8.96
CA PRO A 68 8.20 -15.63 -7.64
C PRO A 68 7.40 -16.54 -6.70
N ARG A 69 7.77 -16.55 -5.42
CA ARG A 69 6.94 -17.15 -4.37
C ARG A 69 5.70 -16.29 -4.13
N LEU A 70 4.54 -16.92 -3.95
CA LEU A 70 3.30 -16.23 -3.63
C LEU A 70 3.33 -15.79 -2.17
N ALA A 71 2.99 -14.53 -1.92
CA ALA A 71 3.01 -13.93 -0.60
C ALA A 71 1.83 -12.97 -0.41
N ALA A 72 1.51 -12.67 0.84
CA ALA A 72 0.52 -11.67 1.22
C ALA A 72 1.04 -10.81 2.37
N SER A 73 0.64 -9.54 2.43
CA SER A 73 1.07 -8.62 3.48
C SER A 73 0.00 -7.57 3.78
N VAL A 74 -0.05 -7.11 5.02
CA VAL A 74 -1.08 -6.19 5.53
C VAL A 74 -0.46 -4.88 5.98
N LEU A 75 -0.88 -3.79 5.34
CA LEU A 75 -0.71 -2.43 5.86
C LEU A 75 -1.77 -2.23 6.94
N LEU A 76 -1.44 -2.61 8.17
CA LEU A 76 -2.37 -2.56 9.29
C LEU A 76 -2.44 -1.13 9.85
N VAL A 77 -3.62 -0.52 9.78
CA VAL A 77 -3.90 0.83 10.25
C VAL A 77 -4.58 0.77 11.62
N SER A 78 -3.96 1.40 12.60
CA SER A 78 -4.45 1.54 13.97
C SER A 78 -5.73 2.38 14.07
N PRO A 79 -6.41 2.38 15.23
CA PRO A 79 -7.59 3.22 15.50
C PRO A 79 -7.36 4.72 15.30
N THR A 80 -6.11 5.18 15.39
CA THR A 80 -5.68 6.58 15.21
C THR A 80 -4.90 6.81 13.92
N ASN A 81 -5.06 5.94 12.93
CA ASN A 81 -4.45 6.05 11.59
C ASN A 81 -2.92 5.92 11.51
N HIS A 82 -2.26 5.46 12.57
CA HIS A 82 -0.87 4.99 12.52
C HIS A 82 -0.78 3.63 11.81
N VAL A 83 0.37 3.32 11.21
CA VAL A 83 0.62 2.08 10.46
C VAL A 83 1.64 1.21 11.19
N LEU A 84 1.34 -0.07 11.30
CA LEU A 84 2.22 -1.06 11.89
C LEU A 84 3.41 -1.37 10.98
N LEU A 85 4.62 -1.31 11.53
CA LEU A 85 5.79 -1.98 10.98
C LEU A 85 6.40 -2.92 12.02
N LEU A 86 6.97 -4.01 11.51
CA LEU A 86 7.73 -5.01 12.24
C LEU A 86 9.21 -4.85 11.91
N LYS A 87 10.07 -4.82 12.93
CA LYS A 87 11.53 -4.86 12.75
C LYS A 87 11.99 -6.32 12.73
N ARG A 88 12.48 -6.78 11.58
CA ARG A 88 13.09 -8.12 11.46
C ARG A 88 14.45 -8.15 12.19
N VAL A 89 14.79 -9.25 12.83
CA VAL A 89 16.12 -9.42 13.44
C VAL A 89 17.24 -9.56 12.41
N GLU A 90 18.47 -9.34 12.85
CA GLU A 90 19.69 -9.35 12.04
C GLU A 90 20.01 -10.70 11.37
N THR A 91 19.49 -11.83 11.87
CA THR A 91 19.80 -13.20 11.39
C THR A 91 18.96 -13.65 10.18
N SER A 92 17.97 -12.88 9.75
CA SER A 92 17.10 -13.25 8.61
C SER A 92 17.87 -13.25 7.29
N SER A 93 17.82 -14.37 6.55
CA SER A 93 18.49 -14.51 5.24
C SER A 93 17.97 -13.56 4.14
N SER A 94 16.87 -12.84 4.39
CA SER A 94 16.30 -11.81 3.52
C SER A 94 15.91 -10.61 4.38
N PHE A 95 16.34 -9.40 4.02
CA PHE A 95 15.96 -8.14 4.70
C PHE A 95 16.31 -8.08 6.20
N ALA A 96 17.53 -8.46 6.58
CA ALA A 96 18.03 -8.28 7.96
C ALA A 96 17.88 -6.80 8.41
N SER A 97 17.42 -6.58 9.63
CA SER A 97 17.19 -5.24 10.23
C SER A 97 16.19 -4.33 9.53
N ALA A 98 15.47 -4.82 8.52
CA ALA A 98 14.47 -4.04 7.79
C ALA A 98 13.17 -3.90 8.60
N HIS A 99 12.51 -2.77 8.43
CA HIS A 99 11.15 -2.55 8.91
C HIS A 99 10.18 -2.92 7.78
N VAL A 100 9.25 -3.82 8.06
CA VAL A 100 8.34 -4.40 7.08
C VAL A 100 6.90 -4.38 7.59
N PHE A 101 5.94 -4.36 6.67
CA PHE A 101 4.57 -4.71 7.02
C PHE A 101 4.50 -6.19 7.42
N PRO A 102 3.60 -6.58 8.34
CA PRO A 102 3.36 -7.99 8.62
C PRO A 102 2.99 -8.74 7.32
N GLY A 103 3.54 -9.93 7.14
CA GLY A 103 3.26 -10.73 5.96
C GLY A 103 4.33 -11.74 5.62
N GLY A 104 3.94 -12.74 4.82
CA GLY A 104 4.81 -13.84 4.47
C GLY A 104 4.27 -14.64 3.29
N ASN A 105 4.83 -15.84 3.12
CA ASN A 105 4.49 -16.71 2.00
C ASN A 105 3.16 -17.40 2.26
N LEU A 106 2.46 -17.76 1.18
CA LEU A 106 1.38 -18.73 1.31
C LEU A 106 1.98 -20.09 1.74
N SER A 107 1.31 -20.77 2.66
CA SER A 107 1.68 -22.05 3.22
C SER A 107 0.84 -23.15 2.61
N THR A 108 1.48 -24.26 2.23
CA THR A 108 0.77 -25.47 1.79
C THR A 108 -0.03 -26.09 2.93
N PHE A 109 0.40 -25.94 4.19
CA PHE A 109 -0.28 -26.47 5.35
C PHE A 109 -1.58 -25.72 5.65
N HIS A 110 -1.55 -24.39 5.55
CA HIS A 110 -2.69 -23.53 5.89
C HIS A 110 -3.61 -23.26 4.70
N GLU A 111 -3.05 -22.91 3.53
CA GLU A 111 -3.81 -22.48 2.35
C GLU A 111 -3.79 -23.50 1.21
N GLY A 112 -3.12 -24.65 1.37
CA GLY A 112 -2.89 -25.60 0.28
C GLY A 112 -4.14 -26.11 -0.45
N THR A 113 -5.27 -26.25 0.25
CA THR A 113 -6.54 -26.65 -0.36
C THR A 113 -7.23 -25.52 -1.15
N LEU A 114 -6.83 -24.27 -0.90
CA LEU A 114 -7.35 -23.06 -1.56
C LEU A 114 -6.49 -22.66 -2.76
N LEU A 115 -5.24 -23.13 -2.81
CA LEU A 115 -4.37 -23.03 -3.97
C LEU A 115 -4.87 -24.03 -5.02
N GLY A 116 -5.69 -23.57 -5.95
CA GLY A 116 -6.14 -24.38 -7.09
C GLY A 116 -4.97 -25.05 -7.83
N THR A 117 -5.26 -26.06 -8.66
CA THR A 117 -4.24 -26.73 -9.48
C THR A 117 -3.46 -25.69 -10.30
N VAL A 118 -2.13 -25.66 -10.12
CA VAL A 118 -1.17 -24.63 -10.60
C VAL A 118 -1.13 -24.45 -12.14
N ASP A 119 -1.95 -25.21 -12.88
CA ASP A 119 -1.83 -25.41 -14.33
C ASP A 119 -2.44 -24.30 -15.20
N GLU A 120 -3.12 -23.29 -14.61
CA GLU A 120 -3.61 -22.14 -15.38
C GLU A 120 -2.84 -20.85 -15.06
N SER A 121 -1.85 -20.57 -15.90
CA SER A 121 -0.98 -19.39 -15.82
C SER A 121 -1.76 -18.07 -15.72
N THR A 122 -1.37 -17.22 -14.76
CA THR A 122 -1.95 -15.94 -14.30
C THR A 122 -3.01 -15.99 -13.18
N LYS A 123 -3.81 -17.06 -13.04
CA LYS A 123 -4.87 -17.12 -12.01
C LYS A 123 -4.32 -17.10 -10.59
N GLU A 124 -3.16 -17.71 -10.37
CA GLU A 124 -2.47 -17.70 -9.09
C GLU A 124 -2.03 -16.31 -8.62
N PHE A 125 -1.98 -15.30 -9.50
CA PHE A 125 -1.62 -13.92 -9.16
C PHE A 125 -2.85 -13.03 -8.95
N GLN A 126 -4.04 -13.61 -9.00
CA GLN A 126 -5.26 -12.91 -8.65
C GLN A 126 -5.45 -12.91 -7.13
N ASP A 127 -6.04 -11.83 -6.61
CA ASP A 127 -6.55 -11.81 -5.24
C ASP A 127 -7.57 -12.95 -5.06
N GLY A 128 -7.57 -13.57 -3.87
CA GLY A 128 -8.45 -14.68 -3.55
C GLY A 128 -8.31 -15.12 -2.10
N THR A 129 -9.15 -16.10 -1.69
CA THR A 129 -9.24 -16.57 -0.31
C THR A 129 -7.90 -17.02 0.24
N ALA A 130 -7.06 -17.68 -0.56
CA ALA A 130 -5.72 -18.12 -0.14
C ALA A 130 -4.83 -16.94 0.27
N TYR A 131 -4.77 -15.87 -0.54
CA TYR A 131 -3.98 -14.68 -0.19
C TYR A 131 -4.51 -13.96 1.04
N ARG A 132 -5.84 -13.83 1.14
CA ARG A 132 -6.50 -13.16 2.27
C ARG A 132 -6.29 -13.92 3.58
N LEU A 133 -6.38 -15.24 3.54
CA LEU A 133 -6.12 -16.09 4.70
C LEU A 133 -4.65 -16.00 5.14
N ALA A 134 -3.72 -16.09 4.19
CA ALA A 134 -2.30 -15.91 4.47
C ALA A 134 -2.01 -14.52 5.07
N ALA A 135 -2.65 -13.46 4.58
CA ALA A 135 -2.47 -12.11 5.11
C ALA A 135 -2.86 -12.00 6.60
N VAL A 136 -4.03 -12.54 6.97
CA VAL A 136 -4.49 -12.54 8.37
C VAL A 136 -3.62 -13.46 9.24
N ARG A 137 -3.30 -14.67 8.76
CA ARG A 137 -2.47 -15.64 9.48
C ARG A 137 -1.08 -15.06 9.78
N GLU A 138 -0.38 -14.55 8.77
CA GLU A 138 0.96 -13.98 8.91
C GLU A 138 0.94 -12.76 9.85
N THR A 139 -0.10 -11.93 9.76
CA THR A 139 -0.28 -10.82 10.72
C THR A 139 -0.36 -11.34 12.16
N PHE A 140 -1.10 -12.41 12.40
CA PHE A 140 -1.21 -13.01 13.71
C PHE A 140 0.11 -13.66 14.19
N GLU A 141 0.79 -14.42 13.33
CA GLU A 141 2.07 -15.07 13.66
C GLU A 141 3.17 -14.06 14.00
N GLU A 142 3.32 -13.03 13.17
CA GLU A 142 4.43 -12.07 13.29
C GLU A 142 4.15 -10.98 14.34
N SER A 143 2.90 -10.52 14.47
CA SER A 143 2.53 -9.38 15.34
C SER A 143 1.64 -9.73 16.53
N GLY A 144 1.15 -10.96 16.63
CA GLY A 144 0.18 -11.35 17.66
C GLY A 144 -1.19 -10.68 17.58
N ILE A 145 -1.40 -9.74 16.63
CA ILE A 145 -2.68 -9.08 16.41
C ILE A 145 -3.61 -10.02 15.66
N LEU A 146 -4.76 -10.31 16.27
CA LEU A 146 -5.73 -11.24 15.73
C LEU A 146 -6.81 -10.51 14.93
N LEU A 147 -6.75 -10.60 13.60
CA LEU A 147 -7.78 -10.06 12.70
C LEU A 147 -8.86 -11.13 12.46
N ALA A 148 -9.72 -11.31 13.46
CA ALA A 148 -10.79 -12.31 13.43
C ALA A 148 -12.11 -11.71 13.89
N ARG A 149 -13.21 -12.26 13.39
CA ARG A 149 -14.58 -11.92 13.81
C ARG A 149 -15.17 -13.04 14.66
N PRO A 150 -16.02 -12.73 15.66
CA PRO A 150 -16.76 -13.76 16.38
C PRO A 150 -17.74 -14.48 15.45
N LEU A 151 -17.86 -15.79 15.59
CA LEU A 151 -18.90 -16.58 14.92
C LEU A 151 -20.27 -16.18 15.46
N ALA A 152 -21.30 -16.23 14.60
CA ALA A 152 -22.67 -15.81 14.94
C ALA A 152 -23.23 -16.50 16.20
N ALA A 153 -22.90 -17.78 16.40
CA ALA A 153 -23.29 -18.54 17.60
C ALA A 153 -22.69 -17.98 18.92
N HIS A 154 -21.64 -17.15 18.82
CA HIS A 154 -20.94 -16.53 19.94
C HIS A 154 -21.17 -15.00 20.02
N GLN A 155 -22.02 -14.42 19.18
CA GLN A 155 -22.27 -12.97 19.13
C GLN A 155 -23.12 -12.42 20.29
N SER A 156 -23.62 -13.26 21.21
CA SER A 156 -24.44 -12.81 22.35
C SER A 156 -23.74 -13.01 23.70
N ARG A 157 -23.11 -11.93 24.20
CA ARG A 157 -22.96 -11.54 25.63
C ARG A 157 -22.50 -10.08 25.81
N SER A 158 -21.99 -9.42 24.76
CA SER A 158 -21.69 -7.98 24.77
C SER A 158 -22.66 -7.29 23.80
N GLY A 159 -23.60 -6.51 24.33
CA GLY A 159 -24.73 -5.91 23.59
C GLY A 159 -24.35 -4.81 22.59
N SER A 160 -23.26 -4.96 21.84
CA SER A 160 -22.84 -4.01 20.80
C SER A 160 -23.11 -4.61 19.42
N LEU A 161 -24.20 -4.17 18.78
CA LEU A 161 -24.60 -4.52 17.40
C LEU A 161 -23.72 -3.82 16.34
N ASN A 162 -22.41 -3.81 16.56
CA ASN A 162 -21.46 -3.17 15.66
C ASN A 162 -20.82 -4.30 14.87
N ASN A 163 -21.09 -4.37 13.57
CA ASN A 163 -20.57 -5.36 12.63
C ASN A 163 -19.03 -5.26 12.41
N GLN A 164 -18.30 -4.69 13.36
CA GLN A 164 -16.88 -4.31 13.34
C GLN A 164 -16.12 -4.78 14.60
N ALA A 165 -16.77 -5.49 15.53
CA ALA A 165 -16.09 -5.99 16.72
C ALA A 165 -15.18 -7.17 16.36
N LEU A 166 -13.88 -7.03 16.64
CA LEU A 166 -12.92 -8.12 16.51
C LEU A 166 -13.06 -9.10 17.66
N LEU A 167 -12.72 -10.36 17.41
CA LEU A 167 -12.64 -11.38 18.43
C LEU A 167 -11.47 -11.07 19.38
N HIS A 168 -11.81 -10.85 20.65
CA HIS A 168 -10.83 -10.70 21.72
C HIS A 168 -10.65 -12.03 22.45
N LEU A 169 -9.40 -12.47 22.58
CA LEU A 169 -8.99 -13.64 23.35
C LEU A 169 -8.05 -13.21 24.47
N PRO A 170 -8.03 -13.91 25.62
CA PRO A 170 -7.00 -13.70 26.65
C PRO A 170 -5.60 -13.89 26.07
N ASP A 171 -4.63 -13.10 26.52
CA ASP A 171 -3.25 -13.12 26.00
C ASP A 171 -2.63 -14.51 26.01
N ALA A 172 -2.82 -15.30 27.07
CA ALA A 172 -2.29 -16.66 27.14
C ALA A 172 -2.83 -17.57 26.03
N ALA A 173 -4.13 -17.48 25.72
CA ALA A 173 -4.74 -18.28 24.64
C ALA A 173 -4.30 -17.78 23.26
N ARG A 174 -4.12 -16.46 23.12
CA ARG A 174 -3.62 -15.82 21.90
C ARG A 174 -2.18 -16.24 21.60
N GLU A 175 -1.29 -16.19 22.59
CA GLU A 175 0.11 -16.58 22.44
C GLU A 175 0.28 -18.09 22.23
N GLU A 176 -0.52 -18.93 22.90
CA GLU A 176 -0.58 -20.37 22.63
C GLU A 176 -0.96 -20.63 21.17
N GLY A 177 -2.06 -20.03 20.71
CA GLY A 177 -2.50 -20.15 19.33
C GLY A 177 -1.48 -19.70 18.31
N ARG A 178 -0.78 -18.60 18.61
CA ARG A 178 0.27 -18.05 17.75
C ARG A 178 1.41 -19.04 17.56
N ARG A 179 1.89 -19.63 18.67
CA ARG A 179 2.96 -20.64 18.65
C ARG A 179 2.56 -21.90 17.89
N GLU A 180 1.36 -22.41 18.14
CA GLU A 180 0.90 -23.66 17.53
C GLU A 180 0.58 -23.50 16.03
N THR A 181 0.04 -22.34 15.64
CA THR A 181 -0.18 -21.99 14.23
C THR A 181 1.15 -21.85 13.49
N HIS A 182 2.07 -21.04 14.01
CA HIS A 182 3.39 -20.84 13.41
C HIS A 182 4.19 -22.15 13.28
N GLY A 183 4.09 -23.02 14.27
CA GLY A 183 4.71 -24.35 14.26
C GLY A 183 4.04 -25.37 13.33
N ASN A 184 3.01 -24.98 12.57
CA ASN A 184 2.18 -25.85 11.73
C ASN A 184 1.62 -27.08 12.50
N LYS A 185 1.27 -26.91 13.78
CA LYS A 185 0.69 -27.98 14.60
C LYS A 185 -0.84 -28.04 14.49
N ILE A 186 -1.46 -26.90 14.22
CA ILE A 186 -2.90 -26.76 13.96
C ILE A 186 -3.09 -25.72 12.86
N LYS A 187 -4.07 -25.90 11.98
CA LYS A 187 -4.36 -24.84 10.99
C LYS A 187 -4.94 -23.64 11.70
N PHE A 188 -4.52 -22.44 11.28
CA PHE A 188 -5.04 -21.18 11.77
C PHE A 188 -6.57 -21.12 11.82
N THR A 189 -7.26 -21.59 10.78
CA THR A 189 -8.73 -21.62 10.71
C THR A 189 -9.35 -22.57 11.73
N GLU A 190 -8.78 -23.77 11.90
CA GLU A 190 -9.24 -24.78 12.86
C GLU A 190 -9.03 -24.29 14.30
N TRP A 191 -7.89 -23.67 14.58
CA TRP A 191 -7.63 -23.05 15.87
C TRP A 191 -8.62 -21.91 16.15
N LEU A 192 -8.83 -20.99 15.20
CA LEU A 192 -9.77 -19.89 15.36
C LEU A 192 -11.20 -20.37 15.61
N GLU A 193 -11.65 -21.36 14.84
CA GLU A 193 -12.98 -21.96 14.99
C GLU A 193 -13.16 -22.57 16.39
N SER A 194 -12.14 -23.28 16.90
CA SER A 194 -12.15 -23.82 18.27
C SER A 194 -12.26 -22.75 19.36
N ARG A 195 -11.94 -21.48 19.04
CA ARG A 195 -12.07 -20.32 19.92
C ARG A 195 -13.32 -19.48 19.62
N GLY A 196 -14.24 -19.99 18.80
CA GLY A 196 -15.49 -19.30 18.43
C GLY A 196 -15.31 -18.17 17.42
N GLY A 197 -14.22 -18.19 16.65
CA GLY A 197 -13.84 -17.16 15.68
C GLY A 197 -13.77 -17.63 14.25
N ALA A 198 -13.76 -16.67 13.32
CA ALA A 198 -13.38 -16.88 11.93
C ALA A 198 -12.43 -15.76 11.47
N PRO A 199 -11.52 -16.02 10.52
CA PRO A 199 -10.68 -14.99 9.94
C PRO A 199 -11.51 -13.85 9.34
N ASP A 200 -11.11 -12.60 9.56
CA ASP A 200 -11.80 -11.44 9.01
C ASP A 200 -11.29 -11.07 7.61
N LEU A 201 -11.68 -11.89 6.62
CA LEU A 201 -11.21 -11.77 5.24
C LEU A 201 -11.88 -10.63 4.45
N GLU A 202 -13.06 -10.20 4.88
CA GLU A 202 -13.90 -9.23 4.16
C GLU A 202 -13.41 -7.79 4.37
N ASN A 203 -12.83 -7.50 5.54
CA ASN A 203 -12.25 -6.19 5.84
C ASN A 203 -10.84 -5.97 5.26
N LEU A 204 -10.26 -6.98 4.59
CA LEU A 204 -9.05 -6.79 3.78
C LEU A 204 -9.39 -6.06 2.47
N ILE A 205 -8.92 -4.82 2.34
CA ILE A 205 -9.07 -4.01 1.14
C ILE A 205 -7.84 -4.23 0.25
N PRO A 206 -7.96 -4.74 -0.98
CA PRO A 206 -6.81 -4.88 -1.87
C PRO A 206 -6.16 -3.52 -2.13
N PHE A 207 -4.84 -3.43 -1.89
CA PHE A 207 -4.09 -2.19 -2.06
C PHE A 207 -3.31 -2.18 -3.37
N THR A 208 -2.44 -3.17 -3.59
CA THR A 208 -1.69 -3.35 -4.84
C THR A 208 -1.01 -4.72 -4.82
N ARG A 209 -0.44 -5.18 -5.95
CA ARG A 209 0.49 -6.31 -5.96
C ARG A 209 1.90 -5.82 -6.24
N TRP A 210 2.86 -6.29 -5.45
CA TRP A 210 4.27 -6.02 -5.64
C TRP A 210 5.03 -7.28 -6.08
N VAL A 211 5.62 -7.23 -7.26
CA VAL A 211 6.41 -8.33 -7.83
C VAL A 211 7.89 -7.98 -7.77
N THR A 212 8.70 -8.88 -7.23
CA THR A 212 10.14 -8.68 -7.21
C THR A 212 10.72 -8.79 -8.63
N PRO A 213 11.61 -7.88 -9.05
CA PRO A 213 12.15 -7.87 -10.41
C PRO A 213 12.85 -9.17 -10.81
N GLY A 214 12.80 -9.51 -12.11
CA GLY A 214 13.30 -10.77 -12.66
C GLY A 214 14.80 -11.01 -12.49
N PHE A 215 15.59 -9.94 -12.34
CA PHE A 215 17.04 -10.00 -12.13
C PHE A 215 17.43 -10.34 -10.67
N MET A 216 16.49 -10.32 -9.73
CA MET A 216 16.76 -10.69 -8.34
C MET A 216 16.64 -12.20 -8.12
N ALA A 217 17.54 -12.78 -7.31
CA ALA A 217 17.56 -14.22 -7.07
C ALA A 217 16.40 -14.72 -6.21
N LYS A 218 16.07 -13.97 -5.14
CA LYS A 218 14.90 -14.22 -4.29
C LYS A 218 13.76 -13.35 -4.79
N ARG A 219 12.68 -13.98 -5.25
CA ARG A 219 11.52 -13.29 -5.82
C ARG A 219 10.23 -13.64 -5.09
N PHE A 220 9.39 -12.64 -4.94
CA PHE A 220 8.07 -12.73 -4.35
C PHE A 220 7.05 -11.99 -5.23
N SER A 221 5.82 -12.48 -5.22
CA SER A 221 4.64 -11.79 -5.75
C SER A 221 3.70 -11.61 -4.57
N THR A 222 3.75 -10.42 -3.98
CA THR A 222 3.07 -10.11 -2.72
C THR A 222 1.80 -9.34 -3.01
N GLN A 223 0.65 -9.91 -2.65
CA GLN A 223 -0.59 -9.16 -2.58
C GLN A 223 -0.57 -8.30 -1.31
N MET A 224 -0.62 -6.98 -1.48
CA MET A 224 -0.70 -6.02 -0.39
C MET A 224 -2.17 -5.72 -0.10
N TYR A 225 -2.55 -5.77 1.17
CA TYR A 225 -3.87 -5.39 1.65
C TYR A 225 -3.77 -4.24 2.63
N LEU A 226 -4.80 -3.42 2.67
CA LEU A 226 -5.05 -2.47 3.74
C LEU A 226 -6.08 -3.09 4.69
N TYR A 227 -5.81 -3.02 5.99
CA TYR A 227 -6.76 -3.40 7.02
C TYR A 227 -6.82 -2.27 8.04
N MET A 228 -8.03 -1.77 8.33
CA MET A 228 -8.22 -0.66 9.26
C MET A 228 -8.90 -1.15 10.54
N LEU A 229 -8.19 -1.13 11.67
CA LEU A 229 -8.78 -1.40 12.97
C LEU A 229 -9.90 -0.39 13.27
N PRO A 230 -10.95 -0.76 14.02
CA PRO A 230 -12.04 0.16 14.34
C PRO A 230 -11.54 1.48 14.91
N LEU A 231 -12.15 2.60 14.50
CA LEU A 231 -11.76 3.91 15.01
C LEU A 231 -12.01 4.00 16.52
N SER A 232 -11.08 4.62 17.22
CA SER A 232 -11.22 4.96 18.63
C SER A 232 -10.37 6.18 18.89
N ALA A 233 -10.99 7.25 19.42
CA ALA A 233 -10.27 8.44 19.89
C ALA A 233 -9.35 8.13 21.08
N ASN A 234 -9.62 7.03 21.79
CA ASN A 234 -8.78 6.51 22.86
C ASN A 234 -8.02 5.29 22.32
N SER A 235 -6.72 5.46 22.11
CA SER A 235 -5.79 4.41 21.65
C SER A 235 -5.78 3.14 22.48
N SER A 236 -6.10 3.24 23.77
CA SER A 236 -5.98 2.15 24.75
C SER A 236 -7.03 1.03 24.60
N ILE A 237 -8.08 1.23 23.79
CA ILE A 237 -9.26 0.34 23.79
C ILE A 237 -9.05 -0.96 23.01
N LEU A 238 -7.99 -1.12 22.21
CA LEU A 238 -7.80 -2.30 21.36
C LEU A 238 -6.53 -3.11 21.62
N GLY A 239 -5.81 -2.86 22.72
CA GLY A 239 -4.52 -3.51 22.98
C GLY A 239 -3.46 -3.19 21.91
N ALA A 240 -3.73 -2.22 21.04
CA ALA A 240 -2.78 -1.65 20.11
C ALA A 240 -1.85 -0.74 20.92
N PRO A 241 -0.56 -1.07 21.03
CA PRO A 241 0.35 -0.25 21.81
C PRO A 241 0.48 1.14 21.16
N GLU A 242 0.31 2.21 21.96
CA GLU A 242 0.80 3.55 21.59
C GLU A 242 2.33 3.59 21.49
N HIS A 243 3.01 2.58 22.04
CA HIS A 243 4.45 2.46 22.12
C HIS A 243 4.89 1.03 21.87
N GLU A 244 5.92 0.89 21.01
CA GLU A 244 6.77 -0.28 20.79
C GLU A 244 6.43 -1.53 21.63
N SER A 245 5.75 -2.53 21.03
CA SER A 245 5.61 -3.84 21.64
C SER A 245 6.71 -4.77 21.15
N VAL A 246 7.48 -5.32 22.08
CA VAL A 246 8.43 -6.39 21.78
C VAL A 246 7.66 -7.70 21.72
N ILE A 247 7.69 -8.35 20.56
CA ILE A 247 7.01 -9.62 20.30
C ILE A 247 8.07 -10.68 20.05
N GLN A 248 7.96 -11.79 20.77
CA GLN A 248 8.79 -12.96 20.51
C GLN A 248 8.22 -13.71 19.31
N THR A 249 8.70 -13.48 18.10
CA THR A 249 8.26 -14.21 16.92
C THR A 249 9.03 -15.53 16.86
N PRO A 250 8.36 -16.71 16.92
CA PRO A 250 9.05 -17.96 16.69
C PRO A 250 9.58 -17.99 15.24
N THR A 251 10.70 -18.65 14.99
CA THR A 251 11.22 -18.87 13.64
C THR A 251 10.78 -20.21 13.09
N HIS A 252 10.81 -20.40 11.77
CA HIS A 252 10.38 -21.66 11.14
C HIS A 252 11.25 -22.87 11.52
N ASP A 253 12.45 -22.65 12.09
CA ASP A 253 13.35 -23.68 12.62
C ASP A 253 13.21 -23.89 14.14
N GLY A 254 12.21 -23.28 14.78
CA GLY A 254 11.93 -23.47 16.21
C GLY A 254 12.73 -22.56 17.15
N GLY A 255 13.49 -21.59 16.63
CA GLY A 255 14.07 -20.51 17.40
C GLY A 255 13.05 -19.45 17.84
N ILE A 256 13.49 -18.50 18.67
CA ILE A 256 12.71 -17.32 19.06
C ILE A 256 13.49 -16.09 18.61
N GLU A 257 12.88 -15.28 17.75
CA GLU A 257 13.39 -13.98 17.32
C GLU A 257 12.60 -12.85 18.01
N HIS A 258 13.29 -11.78 18.39
CA HIS A 258 12.63 -10.58 18.92
C HIS A 258 12.24 -9.68 17.76
N THR A 259 10.97 -9.73 17.36
CA THR A 259 10.39 -8.78 16.42
C THR A 259 9.78 -7.64 17.22
N THR A 260 10.24 -6.43 16.97
CA THR A 260 9.57 -5.26 17.51
C THR A 260 8.40 -4.90 16.59
N ALA A 261 7.19 -4.84 17.14
CA ALA A 261 6.02 -4.27 16.49
C ALA A 261 5.83 -2.81 16.94
N THR A 262 5.67 -1.90 16.00
CA THR A 262 5.46 -0.48 16.32
C THR A 262 4.45 0.13 15.38
N PHE A 263 3.50 0.87 15.93
CA PHE A 263 2.64 1.76 15.16
C PHE A 263 3.27 3.15 15.14
N ASP A 264 3.35 3.74 13.96
CA ASP A 264 3.69 5.16 13.83
C ASP A 264 2.99 5.74 12.61
N ARG A 265 2.94 7.06 12.52
CA ARG A 265 2.37 7.73 11.35
C ARG A 265 3.21 7.42 10.11
N PRO A 266 2.59 7.29 8.93
CA PRO A 266 3.33 7.05 7.68
C PRO A 266 4.42 8.09 7.40
N ASP A 267 4.15 9.39 7.64
CA ASP A 267 5.13 10.46 7.44
C ASP A 267 6.29 10.40 8.43
N VAL A 268 6.04 9.98 9.67
CA VAL A 268 7.08 9.78 10.68
C VAL A 268 7.96 8.57 10.33
N TRP A 269 7.39 7.47 9.83
CA TRP A 269 8.18 6.34 9.33
C TRP A 269 9.14 6.76 8.20
N LEU A 270 8.64 7.56 7.25
CA LEU A 270 9.47 8.07 6.15
C LEU A 270 10.58 9.01 6.66
N ALA A 271 10.27 9.87 7.64
CA ALA A 271 11.26 10.74 8.28
C ALA A 271 12.34 9.92 9.02
N LYS A 272 11.95 8.89 9.77
CA LYS A 272 12.87 7.94 10.42
C LYS A 272 13.77 7.23 9.39
N ALA A 273 13.22 6.87 8.23
CA ALA A 273 13.98 6.20 7.17
C ALA A 273 15.01 7.14 6.55
N LYS A 274 14.63 8.39 6.30
CA LYS A 274 15.53 9.45 5.82
C LYS A 274 16.63 9.77 6.84
N ALA A 275 16.33 9.70 8.13
CA ALA A 275 17.32 9.86 9.19
C ALA A 275 18.24 8.64 9.38
N GLY A 276 17.97 7.52 8.69
CA GLY A 276 18.72 6.27 8.85
C GLY A 276 18.38 5.45 10.10
N ASN A 277 17.32 5.83 10.83
CA ASN A 277 16.87 5.14 12.04
C ASN A 277 16.08 3.86 11.74
N VAL A 278 15.50 3.77 10.54
CA VAL A 278 14.80 2.57 10.06
C VAL A 278 15.23 2.26 8.64
N LEU A 279 15.32 0.97 8.31
CA LEU A 279 15.60 0.50 6.97
C LEU A 279 14.29 0.12 6.28
N LEU A 280 13.89 0.88 5.26
CA LEU A 280 12.72 0.59 4.43
C LEU A 280 13.18 0.22 3.02
N TYR A 281 12.72 -0.92 2.53
CA TYR A 281 12.89 -1.29 1.14
C TYR A 281 11.85 -0.59 0.25
N PRO A 282 12.06 -0.56 -1.09
CA PRO A 282 11.17 0.14 -2.01
C PRO A 282 9.66 -0.12 -1.82
N PRO A 283 9.16 -1.37 -1.63
CA PRO A 283 7.73 -1.57 -1.38
C PRO A 283 7.26 -0.85 -0.11
N GLN A 284 7.97 -1.00 1.00
CA GLN A 284 7.57 -0.40 2.27
C GLN A 284 7.58 1.14 2.18
N PHE A 285 8.68 1.69 1.69
CA PHE A 285 8.83 3.14 1.54
C PHE A 285 7.76 3.73 0.63
N TYR A 286 7.54 3.11 -0.53
CA TYR A 286 6.59 3.64 -1.50
C TYR A 286 5.15 3.60 -1.02
N LEU A 287 4.72 2.49 -0.41
CA LEU A 287 3.35 2.37 0.05
C LEU A 287 3.11 3.27 1.28
N LEU A 288 4.11 3.45 2.17
CA LEU A 288 4.05 4.46 3.23
C LEU A 288 3.96 5.88 2.67
N HIS A 289 4.70 6.20 1.61
CA HIS A 289 4.60 7.50 0.94
C HIS A 289 3.18 7.78 0.45
N LEU A 290 2.51 6.79 -0.14
CA LEU A 290 1.11 6.93 -0.58
C LEU A 290 0.17 7.11 0.61
N LEU A 291 0.28 6.28 1.65
CA LEU A 291 -0.52 6.42 2.86
C LEU A 291 -0.32 7.79 3.52
N SER A 292 0.91 8.32 3.52
CA SER A 292 1.24 9.62 4.09
C SER A 292 0.56 10.80 3.40
N GLN A 293 -0.03 10.63 2.22
CA GLN A 293 -0.83 11.67 1.58
C GLN A 293 -2.22 11.81 2.23
N PHE A 294 -2.71 10.77 2.89
CA PHE A 294 -4.06 10.71 3.44
C PHE A 294 -4.08 10.60 4.98
N LEU A 295 -3.22 9.74 5.53
CA LEU A 295 -3.13 9.44 6.95
C LEU A 295 -2.02 10.30 7.58
N ASN A 296 -2.23 11.61 7.64
CA ASN A 296 -1.29 12.57 8.20
C ASN A 296 -2.04 13.67 8.97
N ASP A 297 -1.40 14.26 9.98
CA ASP A 297 -2.00 15.40 10.71
C ASP A 297 -1.52 16.74 10.14
N LYS A 298 -1.46 16.92 8.81
CA LYS A 298 -1.17 18.26 8.24
C LYS A 298 -2.24 19.30 8.62
N SER A 299 -3.39 18.85 9.11
CA SER A 299 -4.42 19.69 9.72
C SER A 299 -4.97 18.97 10.95
N PRO A 300 -4.25 19.01 12.09
CA PRO A 300 -4.68 18.31 13.30
C PRO A 300 -6.03 18.84 13.75
N ALA A 301 -6.78 18.00 14.48
CA ALA A 301 -8.02 18.46 15.10
C ALA A 301 -7.73 19.71 15.97
N PRO A 302 -8.62 20.73 15.96
CA PRO A 302 -8.40 21.96 16.71
C PRO A 302 -8.11 21.69 18.19
N ALA A 303 -7.32 22.54 18.84
CA ALA A 303 -7.12 22.46 20.28
C ALA A 303 -8.48 22.55 20.99
N GLY A 304 -8.82 21.53 21.80
CA GLY A 304 -10.13 21.39 22.44
C GLY A 304 -11.18 20.58 21.66
N ALA A 305 -10.79 19.94 20.55
CA ALA A 305 -11.67 19.03 19.82
C ALA A 305 -12.20 17.89 20.71
N SER A 306 -13.49 17.56 20.56
CA SER A 306 -14.09 16.42 21.24
C SER A 306 -13.59 15.08 20.67
N ALA A 307 -13.77 13.99 21.40
CA ALA A 307 -13.48 12.64 20.90
C ALA A 307 -14.24 12.31 19.59
N ALA A 308 -15.46 12.86 19.43
CA ALA A 308 -16.25 12.72 18.22
C ALA A 308 -15.63 13.48 17.04
N ASP A 309 -15.13 14.70 17.27
CA ASP A 309 -14.47 15.51 16.24
C ASP A 309 -13.18 14.84 15.74
N VAL A 310 -12.40 14.27 16.67
CA VAL A 310 -11.19 13.49 16.36
C VAL A 310 -11.56 12.25 15.54
N THR A 311 -12.56 11.49 15.99
CA THR A 311 -13.04 10.30 15.27
C THR A 311 -13.50 10.65 13.85
N ALA A 312 -14.29 11.71 13.70
CA ALA A 312 -14.75 12.19 12.40
C ALA A 312 -13.59 12.67 11.51
N HIS A 313 -12.55 13.27 12.08
CA HIS A 313 -11.34 13.64 11.34
C HIS A 313 -10.61 12.40 10.80
N LEU A 314 -10.39 11.40 11.65
CA LEU A 314 -9.75 10.13 11.27
C LEU A 314 -10.57 9.37 10.22
N GLU A 315 -11.91 9.42 10.31
CA GLU A 315 -12.82 8.82 9.35
C GLU A 315 -12.74 9.50 7.98
N ARG A 316 -12.62 10.83 7.92
CA ARG A 316 -12.42 11.57 6.67
C ARG A 316 -11.11 11.18 5.98
N GLN A 317 -10.03 11.02 6.73
CA GLN A 317 -8.75 10.55 6.20
C GLN A 317 -8.87 9.14 5.59
N ARG A 318 -9.50 8.21 6.31
CA ARG A 318 -9.75 6.84 5.82
C ARG A 318 -10.63 6.81 4.57
N SER A 319 -11.69 7.63 4.56
CA SER A 319 -12.61 7.74 3.42
C SER A 319 -11.90 8.27 2.17
N ALA A 320 -11.06 9.31 2.31
CA ALA A 320 -10.27 9.84 1.21
C ALA A 320 -9.29 8.80 0.64
N LEU A 321 -8.63 8.03 1.51
CA LEU A 321 -7.76 6.92 1.11
C LEU A 321 -8.53 5.84 0.34
N VAL A 322 -9.69 5.40 0.84
CA VAL A 322 -10.51 4.39 0.14
C VAL A 322 -11.02 4.90 -1.21
N THR A 323 -11.40 6.17 -1.32
CA THR A 323 -11.77 6.79 -2.60
C THR A 323 -10.60 6.76 -3.58
N PHE A 324 -9.39 7.13 -3.14
CA PHE A 324 -8.18 7.06 -3.96
C PHE A 324 -7.94 5.66 -4.52
N LEU A 325 -8.19 4.60 -3.73
CA LEU A 325 -7.97 3.22 -4.19
C LEU A 325 -8.87 2.80 -5.36
N ARG A 326 -10.05 3.40 -5.47
CA ARG A 326 -11.09 3.07 -6.46
C ARG A 326 -11.12 4.04 -7.64
N GLN A 327 -10.57 5.23 -7.47
CA GLN A 327 -10.64 6.29 -8.47
C GLN A 327 -9.71 6.01 -9.65
N THR A 328 -10.21 6.25 -10.87
CA THR A 328 -9.42 6.33 -12.09
C THR A 328 -9.81 7.59 -12.90
N PRO A 329 -8.88 8.21 -13.65
CA PRO A 329 -7.45 7.92 -13.69
C PRO A 329 -6.75 8.13 -12.32
N THR A 330 -5.70 7.37 -12.04
CA THR A 330 -4.93 7.50 -10.78
C THR A 330 -4.02 8.72 -10.76
N THR A 331 -3.85 9.39 -11.91
CA THR A 331 -3.17 10.67 -12.03
C THR A 331 -4.00 11.76 -11.35
N PRO A 332 -3.43 12.54 -10.41
CA PRO A 332 -4.18 13.62 -9.76
C PRO A 332 -4.65 14.69 -10.77
N PRO A 333 -5.89 15.17 -10.65
CA PRO A 333 -6.46 16.14 -11.60
C PRO A 333 -5.78 17.51 -11.55
N ASP A 334 -5.19 17.86 -10.40
CA ASP A 334 -4.42 19.08 -10.18
C ASP A 334 -2.98 19.00 -10.70
N ARG A 335 -2.55 17.82 -11.15
CA ARG A 335 -1.21 17.58 -11.69
C ARG A 335 -1.28 16.86 -13.05
N PRO A 336 -1.83 17.52 -14.09
CA PRO A 336 -1.93 16.92 -15.40
C PRO A 336 -0.53 16.59 -15.96
N SER A 337 -0.38 15.35 -16.38
CA SER A 337 0.66 14.85 -17.27
C SER A 337 1.07 15.87 -18.34
N PRO A 338 2.29 16.46 -18.44
CA PRO A 338 2.71 17.03 -19.73
C PRO A 338 2.93 15.91 -20.77
N LEU A 339 2.94 14.66 -20.32
CA LEU A 339 2.89 13.45 -21.13
C LEU A 339 1.44 12.99 -21.28
N HIS A 340 1.15 12.25 -22.35
CA HIS A 340 -0.15 11.60 -22.51
C HIS A 340 -0.45 10.73 -21.28
N VAL A 341 -1.72 10.68 -20.85
CA VAL A 341 -2.14 9.80 -19.75
C VAL A 341 -1.80 8.36 -20.13
N HIS A 342 -0.89 7.75 -19.37
CA HIS A 342 -0.45 6.39 -19.64
C HIS A 342 -1.61 5.40 -19.40
N PRO A 343 -1.77 4.34 -20.21
CA PRO A 343 -2.89 3.40 -20.06
C PRO A 343 -3.04 2.82 -18.64
N THR A 344 -1.92 2.63 -17.92
CA THR A 344 -1.96 2.12 -16.54
C THR A 344 -2.57 3.08 -15.53
N ALA A 345 -2.72 4.37 -15.85
CA ALA A 345 -3.45 5.31 -15.00
C ALA A 345 -4.95 4.98 -14.91
N HIS A 346 -5.50 4.26 -15.90
CA HIS A 346 -6.89 3.80 -15.88
C HIS A 346 -7.08 2.46 -15.14
N ILE A 347 -6.03 1.90 -14.56
CA ILE A 347 -6.10 0.72 -13.69
C ILE A 347 -6.33 1.23 -12.25
N PRO A 348 -7.45 0.85 -11.58
CA PRO A 348 -7.68 1.18 -10.18
C PRO A 348 -6.50 0.74 -9.31
N TRP A 349 -6.19 1.51 -8.26
CA TRP A 349 -4.99 1.26 -7.45
C TRP A 349 -4.95 -0.16 -6.88
N ALA A 350 -6.10 -0.62 -6.37
CA ALA A 350 -6.33 -1.96 -5.85
C ALA A 350 -5.93 -3.11 -6.80
N GLU A 351 -5.93 -2.83 -8.12
CA GLU A 351 -5.64 -3.80 -9.18
C GLU A 351 -4.25 -3.61 -9.81
N LYS A 352 -3.51 -2.57 -9.41
CA LYS A 352 -2.18 -2.32 -9.95
C LYS A 352 -1.21 -3.44 -9.57
N VAL A 353 -0.32 -3.75 -10.51
CA VAL A 353 0.78 -4.69 -10.33
C VAL A 353 2.08 -3.95 -10.61
N ILE A 354 2.94 -3.86 -9.60
CA ILE A 354 4.18 -3.08 -9.64
C ILE A 354 5.37 -4.04 -9.58
N CYS A 355 6.22 -4.01 -10.60
CA CYS A 355 7.49 -4.71 -10.68
C CYS A 355 8.59 -3.69 -11.01
N PRO A 356 9.30 -3.13 -10.02
CA PRO A 356 10.20 -2.01 -10.25
C PRO A 356 11.30 -2.30 -11.27
N GLN A 357 11.34 -1.57 -12.38
CA GLN A 357 12.36 -1.74 -13.43
C GLN A 357 13.32 -0.56 -13.44
N PRO A 358 14.64 -0.77 -13.60
CA PRO A 358 15.56 0.33 -13.84
C PRO A 358 15.22 1.02 -15.16
N LEU A 359 15.00 2.34 -15.14
CA LEU A 359 14.76 3.14 -16.35
C LEU A 359 16.08 3.60 -16.98
N VAL A 360 16.98 4.22 -16.20
CA VAL A 360 18.36 4.61 -16.59
C VAL A 360 19.25 4.66 -15.33
N LYS A 361 20.58 4.65 -15.46
CA LYS A 361 21.47 5.08 -14.35
C LYS A 361 21.24 6.58 -14.08
N ALA A 362 20.76 6.92 -12.89
CA ALA A 362 20.78 8.30 -12.41
C ALA A 362 22.24 8.70 -12.02
N ARG A 363 22.49 9.99 -11.81
CA ARG A 363 23.82 10.51 -11.39
C ARG A 363 24.38 9.68 -10.21
N LEU A 364 25.68 9.36 -10.27
CA LEU A 364 26.53 8.88 -9.16
C LEU A 364 25.88 7.89 -8.17
N GLY A 365 25.71 6.63 -8.58
CA GLY A 365 25.38 5.52 -7.68
C GLY A 365 23.88 5.32 -7.36
N SER A 366 23.04 6.29 -7.67
CA SER A 366 21.58 6.19 -7.58
C SER A 366 20.98 5.36 -8.72
N ARG A 367 19.89 4.64 -8.46
CA ARG A 367 19.09 3.95 -9.48
C ARG A 367 17.70 4.57 -9.57
N LEU A 368 17.29 4.93 -10.79
CA LEU A 368 15.92 5.36 -11.07
C LEU A 368 15.08 4.14 -11.44
N LEU A 369 14.03 3.87 -10.66
CA LEU A 369 13.14 2.75 -10.84
C LEU A 369 11.77 3.23 -11.33
N GLY A 370 11.35 2.75 -12.49
CA GLY A 370 9.98 2.85 -13.00
C GLY A 370 9.09 1.83 -12.31
N LEU A 371 7.84 2.21 -12.05
CA LEU A 371 6.88 1.42 -11.28
C LEU A 371 5.70 0.90 -12.12
N ASP A 372 5.71 1.09 -13.44
CA ASP A 372 4.61 0.78 -14.37
C ASP A 372 4.57 -0.68 -14.84
N ASP A 373 5.70 -1.38 -14.77
CA ASP A 373 5.83 -2.73 -15.29
C ASP A 373 5.15 -3.77 -14.38
N PRO A 374 4.35 -4.72 -14.92
CA PRO A 374 3.71 -5.77 -14.12
C PRO A 374 4.62 -6.97 -13.82
N GLY A 375 5.81 -7.03 -14.42
CA GLY A 375 6.74 -8.14 -14.34
C GLY A 375 6.50 -9.21 -15.41
N PRO A 376 7.50 -10.10 -15.61
CA PRO A 376 7.48 -11.08 -16.69
C PRO A 376 6.33 -12.09 -16.58
N GLU A 377 5.85 -12.38 -15.36
CA GLU A 377 4.73 -13.29 -15.11
C GLU A 377 3.37 -12.75 -15.59
N LEU A 378 3.25 -11.43 -15.68
CA LEU A 378 1.98 -10.74 -15.88
C LEU A 378 2.00 -9.81 -17.12
N GLN A 379 3.04 -9.89 -17.95
CA GLN A 379 3.21 -9.03 -19.12
C GLN A 379 2.02 -9.08 -20.10
N ALA A 380 1.39 -10.25 -20.26
CA ALA A 380 0.25 -10.46 -21.16
C ALA A 380 -1.12 -10.31 -20.46
N SER A 381 -1.15 -9.93 -19.18
CA SER A 381 -2.39 -9.88 -18.38
C SER A 381 -3.19 -8.58 -18.54
N GLY A 382 -2.64 -7.58 -19.23
CA GLY A 382 -3.20 -6.22 -19.27
C GLY A 382 -3.05 -5.44 -17.96
N LYS A 383 -2.39 -6.01 -16.94
CA LYS A 383 -2.06 -5.33 -15.68
C LYS A 383 -0.83 -4.43 -15.85
N GLY A 384 -0.70 -3.47 -14.94
CA GLY A 384 0.44 -2.57 -14.85
C GLY A 384 0.39 -1.75 -13.56
N GLY A 385 1.46 -1.02 -13.29
CA GLY A 385 1.67 -0.33 -12.04
C GLY A 385 1.47 1.18 -12.11
N ASP A 386 2.30 1.93 -11.39
CA ASP A 386 2.26 3.40 -11.38
C ASP A 386 3.24 3.97 -12.41
N TYR A 387 2.71 4.61 -13.45
CA TYR A 387 3.53 5.30 -14.44
C TYR A 387 3.95 6.69 -13.95
N ASP A 388 3.07 7.42 -13.26
CA ASP A 388 3.27 8.83 -12.98
C ASP A 388 4.43 9.06 -12.01
N ARG A 389 4.73 8.07 -11.16
CA ARG A 389 5.80 8.13 -10.16
C ARG A 389 6.94 7.18 -10.46
N VAL A 390 8.12 7.58 -10.00
CA VAL A 390 9.38 6.82 -10.05
C VAL A 390 10.06 6.85 -8.68
N LEU A 391 10.90 5.86 -8.41
CA LEU A 391 11.74 5.85 -7.21
C LEU A 391 13.18 6.17 -7.57
N LEU A 392 13.75 7.19 -6.93
CA LEU A 392 15.19 7.36 -6.89
C LEU A 392 15.71 6.63 -5.64
N VAL A 393 16.61 5.67 -5.83
CA VAL A 393 17.13 4.84 -4.73
C VAL A 393 18.65 4.89 -4.72
N ASN A 394 19.23 5.36 -3.61
CA ASN A 394 20.65 5.20 -3.34
C ASN A 394 20.91 3.83 -2.68
N TRP A 395 22.08 3.26 -2.95
CA TRP A 395 22.46 1.97 -2.38
C TRP A 395 23.77 2.10 -1.64
N LYS A 396 23.82 1.63 -0.39
CA LYS A 396 25.04 1.52 0.40
C LYS A 396 25.09 0.11 0.97
N ASN A 397 26.18 -0.62 0.73
CA ASN A 397 26.35 -2.01 1.18
C ASN A 397 25.17 -2.94 0.82
N ASN A 398 24.62 -2.82 -0.40
CA ASN A 398 23.44 -3.54 -0.88
C ASN A 398 22.12 -3.26 -0.13
N GLU A 399 22.10 -2.25 0.73
CA GLU A 399 20.88 -1.75 1.37
C GLU A 399 20.44 -0.44 0.73
N PRO A 400 19.13 -0.23 0.56
CA PRO A 400 18.62 1.05 0.10
C PRO A 400 18.84 2.13 1.17
N ARG A 401 19.21 3.31 0.70
CA ARG A 401 19.35 4.56 1.46
C ARG A 401 18.73 5.69 0.64
N ASP A 402 18.29 6.74 1.31
CA ASP A 402 17.80 7.97 0.68
C ASP A 402 16.83 7.72 -0.48
N ILE A 403 15.79 6.91 -0.22
CA ILE A 403 14.75 6.69 -1.22
C ILE A 403 13.93 7.97 -1.37
N GLU A 404 13.68 8.38 -2.60
CA GLU A 404 12.78 9.49 -2.92
C GLU A 404 11.71 9.02 -3.91
N VAL A 405 10.47 9.40 -3.66
CA VAL A 405 9.40 9.31 -4.65
C VAL A 405 9.40 10.60 -5.44
N LYS A 406 9.60 10.50 -6.75
CA LYS A 406 9.55 11.63 -7.67
C LYS A 406 8.50 11.39 -8.74
N TRP A 407 8.06 12.48 -9.34
CA TRP A 407 7.23 12.39 -10.52
C TRP A 407 8.07 12.12 -11.77
N ARG A 408 7.59 11.23 -12.62
CA ARG A 408 8.32 10.79 -13.81
C ARG A 408 8.61 11.96 -14.75
N ASP A 409 7.63 12.82 -14.97
CA ASP A 409 7.75 13.99 -15.83
C ASP A 409 8.84 14.97 -15.37
N GLU A 410 8.87 15.30 -14.08
CA GLU A 410 9.88 16.16 -13.48
C GLU A 410 11.28 15.58 -13.65
N VAL A 411 11.47 14.29 -13.34
CA VAL A 411 12.79 13.64 -13.44
C VAL A 411 13.28 13.61 -14.90
N LEU A 412 12.38 13.32 -15.84
CA LEU A 412 12.74 13.32 -17.26
C LEU A 412 13.07 14.73 -17.77
N LEU A 413 12.40 15.77 -17.28
CA LEU A 413 12.69 17.17 -17.62
C LEU A 413 14.01 17.68 -16.98
N GLU A 414 14.31 17.28 -15.74
CA GLU A 414 15.58 17.58 -15.07
C GLU A 414 16.77 16.92 -15.78
N ALA A 415 16.60 15.68 -16.24
CA ALA A 415 17.59 14.96 -17.04
C ALA A 415 17.87 15.69 -18.37
N LYS A 416 16.83 16.20 -19.04
CA LYS A 416 16.97 17.01 -20.27
C LYS A 416 17.75 18.31 -20.05
N SER A 417 17.57 18.97 -18.90
CA SER A 417 18.23 20.25 -18.60
C SER A 417 19.69 20.09 -18.16
N SER A 418 20.13 18.85 -17.91
CA SER A 418 21.48 18.49 -17.45
C SER A 418 22.37 17.93 -18.57
N LEU A 419 21.80 17.73 -19.76
CA LEU A 419 22.47 17.39 -21.03
C LEU A 419 22.63 18.67 -21.85
#